data_AF-A0A417BNC9-F1
#
_entry.id   AF-A0A417BNC9-F1
#
_cell.length_a   1.000
_cell.length_b   1.000
_cell.length_c   1.000
_cell.angle_alpha   90.00
_cell.angle_beta   90.00
_cell.angle_gamma   90.00
#
_symmetry.space_group_name_H-M   'P 1'
#
loop_
_entity.id
_entity.type
_entity.pdbx_description
1 polymer ?
#
loop_
_entity_poly.entity_id
_entity_poly.type
_entity_poly.pdbx_seq_one_letter_code
_entity_poly.pdbx_strand_id
1 'polypeptide(L)'
;SVASVSGEIRKTADQLAEAGKTPLYFSRDGKLLGMIAVADVIKEDSPRAVKELQNMGIRVVMLTGDNERTAKAIGAQAGVDEVIAGVLPEGKESVIRSLKEQGKVAMVGDGINDAPALTRADIGIAIGAGTDIAIDA
;
A
#
# COMPACT_ATOMS: atom_id res chain seq x y z
N SER A 1 18.58 -13.45 16.31
CA SER A 1 19.59 -13.35 15.24
C SER A 1 18.89 -13.59 13.90
N VAL A 2 19.28 -12.89 12.85
CA VAL A 2 18.72 -13.13 11.50
C VAL A 2 19.34 -14.43 10.98
N ALA A 3 18.53 -15.45 10.73
CA ALA A 3 19.00 -16.69 10.14
C ALA A 3 19.54 -16.46 8.72
N SER A 4 20.55 -17.24 8.32
CA SER A 4 20.98 -17.26 6.92
C SER A 4 19.86 -17.84 6.05
N VAL A 5 19.42 -17.08 5.06
CA VAL A 5 18.43 -17.50 4.07
C VAL A 5 19.19 -18.05 2.85
N SER A 6 18.86 -19.27 2.41
CA SER A 6 19.47 -19.86 1.23
C SER A 6 19.10 -19.09 -0.06
N GLY A 7 19.94 -19.19 -1.09
CA GLY A 7 19.69 -18.53 -2.37
C GLY A 7 18.37 -18.99 -3.03
N GLU A 8 18.01 -20.27 -2.88
CA GLU A 8 16.75 -20.82 -3.39
C GLU A 8 15.53 -20.19 -2.71
N ILE A 9 15.55 -20.11 -1.37
CA ILE A 9 14.44 -19.53 -0.62
C ILE A 9 14.29 -18.04 -0.94
N ARG A 10 15.41 -17.32 -1.07
CA ARG A 10 15.38 -15.91 -1.49
C ARG A 10 14.76 -15.77 -2.89
N LYS A 11 15.11 -16.65 -3.84
CA LYS A 11 14.52 -16.66 -5.18
C LYS A 11 13.00 -16.92 -5.14
N THR A 12 12.54 -17.86 -4.32
CA THR A 12 11.10 -18.10 -4.14
C THR A 12 10.40 -16.90 -3.52
N ALA A 13 11.00 -16.27 -2.51
CA ALA A 13 10.46 -15.05 -1.93
C ALA A 13 10.36 -13.91 -2.94
N ASP A 14 11.37 -13.77 -3.81
CA ASP A 14 11.38 -12.77 -4.88
C ASP A 14 10.22 -13.00 -5.87
N GLN A 15 9.99 -14.24 -6.30
CA GLN A 15 8.87 -14.61 -7.17
C GLN A 15 7.50 -14.36 -6.52
N LEU A 16 7.39 -14.61 -5.22
CA LEU A 16 6.15 -14.35 -4.47
C LEU A 16 5.88 -12.85 -4.36
N ALA A 17 6.92 -12.05 -4.11
CA ALA A 17 6.82 -10.59 -4.09
C ALA A 17 6.48 -10.00 -5.46
N GLU A 18 7.04 -10.53 -6.55
CA GLU A 18 6.66 -10.16 -7.91
C GLU A 18 5.19 -10.51 -8.23
N ALA A 19 4.65 -11.55 -7.59
CA ALA A 19 3.24 -11.90 -7.65
C ALA A 19 2.35 -11.11 -6.67
N GLY A 20 2.85 -10.04 -6.05
CA GLY A 20 2.10 -9.19 -5.12
C GLY A 20 1.87 -9.81 -3.74
N LYS A 21 2.69 -10.79 -3.33
CA LYS A 21 2.61 -11.41 -2.00
C LYS A 21 3.76 -10.95 -1.12
N THR A 22 3.49 -10.58 0.13
CA THR A 22 4.50 -10.22 1.12
C THR A 22 5.07 -11.49 1.77
N PRO A 23 6.35 -11.85 1.53
CA PRO A 23 6.97 -13.02 2.14
C PRO A 23 7.47 -12.70 3.56
N LEU A 24 7.06 -13.52 4.53
CA LEU A 24 7.43 -13.41 5.94
C LEU A 24 8.34 -14.59 6.32
N TYR A 25 9.55 -14.29 6.79
CA TYR A 25 10.52 -15.29 7.22
C TYR A 25 10.40 -15.59 8.71
N PHE A 26 10.41 -16.87 9.06
CA PHE A 26 10.36 -17.32 10.45
C PHE A 26 11.66 -18.02 10.80
N SER A 27 12.32 -17.58 11.88
CA SER A 27 13.55 -18.19 12.36
C SER A 27 13.52 -18.41 13.86
N ARG A 28 14.22 -19.45 14.31
CA ARG A 28 14.42 -19.79 15.72
C ARG A 28 15.86 -20.20 15.92
N ASP A 29 16.49 -19.64 16.95
CA ASP A 29 17.88 -19.94 17.31
C ASP A 29 18.87 -19.75 16.13
N GLY A 30 18.62 -18.73 15.30
CA GLY A 30 19.43 -18.43 14.11
C GLY A 30 19.24 -19.39 12.93
N LYS A 31 18.28 -20.33 13.02
CA LYS A 31 17.91 -21.24 11.93
C LYS A 31 16.59 -20.81 11.30
N LEU A 32 16.55 -20.77 9.97
CA LEU A 32 15.33 -20.52 9.24
C LEU A 32 14.40 -21.73 9.40
N LEU A 33 13.18 -21.50 9.89
CA LEU A 33 12.14 -22.52 10.02
C LEU A 33 11.29 -22.62 8.76
N GLY A 34 11.07 -21.49 8.07
CA GLY A 34 10.28 -21.44 6.85
C GLY A 34 9.85 -20.03 6.48
N MET A 35 8.95 -19.95 5.50
CA MET A 35 8.39 -18.71 4.98
C MET A 35 6.89 -18.88 4.76
N ILE A 36 6.11 -17.87 5.11
CA ILE A 36 4.69 -17.75 4.75
C ILE A 36 4.55 -16.52 3.86
N ALA A 37 3.79 -16.62 2.77
CA ALA A 37 3.46 -15.48 1.95
C ALA A 37 2.00 -15.08 2.17
N VAL A 38 1.79 -13.81 2.48
CA VAL A 38 0.46 -13.21 2.65
C VAL A 38 0.19 -12.33 1.44
N ALA A 39 -1.04 -12.32 0.94
CA ALA A 39 -1.41 -11.51 -0.21
C ALA A 39 -2.69 -10.76 0.11
N ASP A 40 -2.65 -9.44 -0.09
CA ASP A 40 -3.86 -8.63 -0.16
C ASP A 40 -4.36 -8.67 -1.59
N VAL A 41 -5.51 -9.32 -1.79
CA VAL A 41 -6.11 -9.44 -3.11
C VAL A 41 -6.77 -8.11 -3.45
N ILE A 42 -6.34 -7.50 -4.55
CA ILE A 42 -7.04 -6.33 -5.07
C ILE A 42 -8.49 -6.70 -5.37
N LYS A 43 -9.43 -5.81 -5.04
CA LYS A 43 -10.82 -6.02 -5.44
C LYS A 43 -10.92 -6.02 -6.97
N GLU A 44 -11.77 -6.89 -7.51
CA GLU A 44 -11.92 -7.08 -8.96
C GLU A 44 -12.34 -5.79 -9.69
N ASP A 45 -13.03 -4.89 -8.98
CA ASP A 45 -13.48 -3.59 -9.49
C ASP A 45 -12.42 -2.49 -9.43
N SER A 46 -11.32 -2.67 -8.68
CA SER A 46 -10.27 -1.66 -8.50
C SER A 46 -9.67 -1.17 -9.83
N PRO A 47 -9.24 -2.03 -10.78
CA PRO A 47 -8.64 -1.54 -12.03
C PRO A 47 -9.61 -0.70 -12.87
N ARG A 48 -10.90 -1.06 -12.84
CA ARG A 48 -11.94 -0.31 -13.54
C ARG A 48 -12.15 1.06 -12.91
N ALA A 49 -12.22 1.14 -11.58
CA ALA A 49 -12.37 2.40 -10.86
C ALA A 49 -11.18 3.34 -11.11
N VAL A 50 -9.94 2.83 -11.06
CA VAL A 50 -8.73 3.59 -11.39
C VAL A 50 -8.80 4.14 -12.81
N LYS A 51 -9.23 3.30 -13.77
CA LYS A 51 -9.35 3.72 -15.18
C LYS A 51 -10.41 4.80 -15.39
N GLU A 52 -11.55 4.69 -14.71
CA GLU A 52 -12.61 5.70 -14.75
C GLU A 52 -12.12 7.06 -14.22
N LEU A 53 -11.37 7.07 -13.11
CA LEU A 53 -10.74 8.29 -12.57
C LEU A 53 -9.72 8.89 -13.55
N GLN A 54 -8.86 8.07 -14.14
CA GLN A 54 -7.89 8.52 -15.15
C GLN A 54 -8.57 9.11 -16.39
N ASN A 55 -9.69 8.53 -16.84
CA ASN A 55 -10.47 9.05 -17.96
C ASN A 55 -11.11 10.42 -17.64
N MET A 56 -11.31 10.73 -16.37
CA MET A 56 -11.73 12.06 -15.91
C MET A 56 -10.56 13.06 -15.78
N GLY A 57 -9.33 12.64 -16.12
CA GLY A 57 -8.13 13.46 -15.97
C GLY A 57 -7.57 13.49 -14.54
N ILE A 58 -8.01 12.56 -13.67
CA ILE A 58 -7.53 12.46 -12.29
C ILE A 58 -6.33 11.53 -12.24
N ARG A 59 -5.20 12.03 -11.73
CA ARG A 59 -4.01 11.23 -11.45
C ARG A 59 -4.25 10.37 -10.21
N VAL A 60 -3.98 9.06 -10.33
CA VAL A 60 -4.19 8.10 -9.24
C VAL A 60 -2.85 7.64 -8.68
N VAL A 61 -2.65 7.86 -7.37
CA VAL A 61 -1.42 7.49 -6.64
C VAL A 61 -1.77 6.46 -5.57
N MET A 62 -1.05 5.34 -5.54
CA MET A 62 -1.15 4.37 -4.45
C MET A 62 -0.14 4.69 -3.35
N LEU A 63 -0.61 4.85 -2.12
CA LEU A 63 0.22 5.09 -0.94
C LEU A 63 0.12 3.89 0.02
N THR A 64 1.23 3.18 0.24
CA THR A 64 1.25 1.95 1.06
C THR A 64 2.48 1.86 1.98
N GLY A 65 2.31 1.13 3.09
CA GLY A 65 3.40 0.72 3.98
C GLY A 65 4.16 -0.51 3.50
N ASP A 66 3.66 -1.21 2.48
CA ASP A 66 4.33 -2.39 1.92
C ASP A 66 5.69 -2.04 1.31
N ASN A 67 6.55 -3.05 1.21
CA ASN A 67 7.81 -2.90 0.49
C ASN A 67 7.61 -2.57 -0.99
N GLU A 68 8.62 -1.95 -1.58
CA GLU A 68 8.57 -1.42 -2.95
C GLU A 68 8.20 -2.47 -4.00
N ARG A 69 8.72 -3.70 -3.89
CA ARG A 69 8.47 -4.76 -4.88
C ARG A 69 7.00 -5.19 -4.86
N THR A 70 6.46 -5.43 -3.67
CA THR A 70 5.06 -5.84 -3.49
C THR A 70 4.12 -4.73 -3.94
N ALA A 71 4.40 -3.50 -3.51
CA ALA A 71 3.62 -2.32 -3.87
C ALA A 71 3.62 -2.08 -5.38
N LYS A 72 4.76 -2.20 -6.07
CA LYS A 72 4.81 -2.07 -7.54
C LYS A 72 4.00 -3.14 -8.26
N ALA A 73 4.04 -4.39 -7.77
CA ALA A 73 3.24 -5.47 -8.34
C ALA A 73 1.73 -5.19 -8.20
N ILE A 74 1.29 -4.76 -7.02
CA ILE A 74 -0.12 -4.42 -6.76
C ILE A 74 -0.55 -3.17 -7.54
N GLY A 75 0.29 -2.13 -7.57
CA GLY A 75 0.02 -0.91 -8.33
C GLY A 75 -0.11 -1.18 -9.83
N ALA A 76 0.72 -2.08 -10.38
CA ALA A 76 0.60 -2.50 -11.78
C ALA A 76 -0.70 -3.27 -12.06
N GLN A 77 -1.14 -4.13 -11.14
CA GLN A 77 -2.42 -4.82 -11.26
C GLN A 77 -3.62 -3.85 -11.19
N ALA A 78 -3.55 -2.84 -10.31
CA ALA A 78 -4.57 -1.82 -10.17
C ALA A 78 -4.53 -0.76 -11.30
N GLY A 79 -3.41 -0.60 -12.00
CA GLY A 79 -3.25 0.35 -13.09
C GLY A 79 -3.04 1.81 -12.64
N VAL A 80 -2.48 2.04 -11.45
CA VAL A 80 -2.25 3.40 -10.91
C VAL A 80 -1.09 4.11 -11.64
N ASP A 81 -1.07 5.44 -11.59
CA ASP A 81 -0.05 6.26 -12.24
C ASP A 81 1.27 6.29 -11.47
N GLU A 82 1.20 6.23 -10.13
CA GLU A 82 2.35 6.22 -9.25
C GLU A 82 2.13 5.33 -8.02
N VAL A 83 3.21 4.74 -7.53
CA VAL A 83 3.25 3.98 -6.28
C VAL A 83 4.27 4.59 -5.33
N ILE A 84 3.82 4.97 -4.14
CA ILE A 84 4.65 5.43 -3.03
C ILE A 84 4.59 4.34 -1.94
N ALA A 85 5.70 3.63 -1.76
CA ALA A 85 5.79 2.43 -0.93
C ALA A 85 6.66 2.66 0.32
N GLY A 86 6.55 1.77 1.31
CA GLY A 86 7.35 1.79 2.53
C GLY A 86 7.02 2.94 3.48
N VAL A 87 5.81 3.50 3.38
CA VAL A 87 5.40 4.66 4.17
C VAL A 87 4.74 4.21 5.47
N LEU A 88 5.36 4.55 6.60
CA LEU A 88 4.77 4.35 7.92
C LEU A 88 3.55 5.24 8.13
N PRO A 89 2.60 4.89 9.03
CA PRO A 89 1.39 5.69 9.28
C PRO A 89 1.68 7.18 9.51
N GLU A 90 2.71 7.50 10.29
CA GLU A 90 3.11 8.88 10.61
C GLU A 90 3.68 9.62 9.40
N GLY A 91 4.22 8.89 8.42
CA GLY A 91 4.79 9.44 7.18
C GLY A 91 3.75 9.77 6.12
N LYS A 92 2.55 9.16 6.17
CA LYS A 92 1.51 9.34 5.16
C LYS A 92 1.07 10.79 5.04
N GLU A 93 0.94 11.50 6.17
CA GLU A 93 0.56 12.92 6.18
C GLU A 93 1.56 13.79 5.39
N SER A 94 2.87 13.54 5.55
CA SER A 94 3.89 14.27 4.81
C SER A 94 3.81 14.02 3.31
N VAL A 95 3.48 12.80 2.89
CA VAL A 95 3.28 12.48 1.47
C VAL A 95 2.09 13.26 0.91
N ILE A 96 0.96 13.28 1.63
CA ILE A 96 -0.22 14.07 1.21
C ILE A 96 0.14 15.55 1.10
N ARG A 97 0.90 16.12 2.04
CA ARG A 97 1.35 17.52 1.97
C ARG A 97 2.15 17.78 0.68
N SER A 98 3.09 16.91 0.33
CA SER A 98 3.89 17.06 -0.90
C SER A 98 3.06 16.89 -2.17
N LEU A 99 2.04 16.03 -2.17
CA LEU A 99 1.12 15.89 -3.31
C LEU A 99 0.23 17.12 -3.48
N LYS A 100 -0.18 17.77 -2.38
CA LYS A 100 -0.99 19.00 -2.42
C LYS A 100 -0.26 20.19 -3.05
N GLU A 101 1.07 20.19 -3.04
CA GLU A 101 1.87 21.19 -3.77
C GLU A 101 1.70 21.05 -5.30
N GLN A 102 1.23 19.89 -5.78
CA GLN A 102 1.04 19.59 -7.20
C GLN A 102 -0.41 19.75 -7.67
N GLY A 103 -1.36 19.90 -6.75
CA GLY A 103 -2.78 20.04 -7.08
C GLY A 103 -3.71 19.66 -5.93
N LYS A 104 -5.00 19.56 -6.22
CA LYS A 104 -6.01 19.12 -5.25
C LYS A 104 -5.89 17.61 -5.00
N VAL A 105 -5.90 17.22 -3.73
CA VAL A 105 -5.76 15.81 -3.33
C VAL A 105 -7.04 15.31 -2.68
N ALA A 106 -7.63 14.27 -3.25
CA ALA A 106 -8.60 13.42 -2.57
C ALA A 106 -7.89 12.17 -2.05
N MET A 107 -8.02 11.87 -0.77
CA MET A 107 -7.45 10.66 -0.15
C MET A 107 -8.56 9.68 0.19
N VAL A 108 -8.35 8.42 -0.14
CA VAL A 108 -9.21 7.30 0.22
C VAL A 108 -8.45 6.39 1.19
N GLY A 109 -9.05 6.04 2.33
CA GLY A 109 -8.41 5.21 3.36
C GLY A 109 -9.43 4.56 4.31
N ASP A 110 -8.96 3.79 5.29
CA ASP A 110 -9.84 3.05 6.21
C ASP A 110 -10.47 3.91 7.33
N GLY A 111 -9.94 5.12 7.53
CA GLY A 111 -10.37 6.05 8.59
C GLY A 111 -9.78 5.77 9.98
N ILE A 112 -9.07 4.65 10.17
CA ILE A 112 -8.46 4.27 11.46
C ILE A 112 -6.97 4.56 11.44
N ASN A 113 -6.25 3.96 10.50
CA ASN A 113 -4.80 4.12 10.37
C ASN A 113 -4.44 5.37 9.56
N ASP A 114 -5.38 5.82 8.72
CA ASP A 114 -5.17 6.89 7.76
C ASP A 114 -5.75 8.24 8.19
N ALA A 115 -6.32 8.34 9.40
CA ALA A 115 -7.04 9.52 9.85
C ALA A 115 -6.24 10.84 9.68
N PRO A 116 -4.97 10.95 10.13
CA PRO A 116 -4.20 12.19 9.96
C PRO A 116 -3.99 12.58 8.48
N ALA A 117 -3.80 11.58 7.62
CA ALA A 117 -3.58 11.79 6.20
C ALA A 117 -4.90 12.16 5.48
N LEU A 118 -6.02 11.56 5.88
CA LEU A 118 -7.37 11.90 5.40
C LEU A 118 -7.75 13.34 5.72
N THR A 119 -7.50 13.81 6.95
CA THR A 119 -7.73 15.21 7.36
C THR A 119 -6.82 16.19 6.62
N ARG A 120 -5.61 15.76 6.24
CA ARG A 120 -4.65 16.62 5.53
C ARG A 120 -5.04 16.85 4.06
N ALA A 121 -5.75 15.90 3.43
CA ALA A 121 -6.22 15.99 2.05
C ALA A 121 -7.18 17.18 1.83
N ASP A 122 -7.44 17.57 0.58
CA ASP A 122 -8.52 18.53 0.30
C ASP A 122 -9.90 17.86 0.45
N ILE A 123 -9.97 16.55 0.18
CA ILE A 123 -11.14 15.71 0.38
C ILE A 123 -10.67 14.39 1.00
N GLY A 124 -11.12 14.07 2.21
CA GLY A 124 -10.91 12.77 2.85
C GLY A 124 -12.13 11.86 2.64
N ILE A 125 -11.90 10.62 2.20
CA ILE A 125 -12.94 9.61 2.00
C ILE A 125 -12.56 8.37 2.82
N ALA A 126 -13.27 8.12 3.91
CA ALA A 126 -13.11 6.89 4.68
C ALA A 126 -13.99 5.78 4.09
N ILE A 127 -13.43 4.59 3.86
CA ILE A 127 -14.14 3.39 3.39
C ILE A 127 -13.93 2.27 4.42
N GLY A 128 -15.01 1.81 5.04
CA GLY A 128 -14.99 0.73 6.04
C GLY A 128 -15.52 1.17 7.40
N ALA A 129 -15.16 0.44 8.46
CA ALA A 129 -15.68 0.65 9.83
C ALA A 129 -15.22 1.95 10.51
N GLY A 130 -14.29 2.71 9.90
CA GLY A 130 -13.76 3.97 10.44
C GLY A 130 -14.59 5.22 10.15
N THR A 131 -15.84 5.07 9.70
CA THR A 131 -16.75 6.22 9.47
C THR A 131 -16.93 7.09 10.71
N ASP A 132 -16.84 6.53 11.92
CA ASP A 132 -17.00 7.30 13.15
C ASP A 132 -15.81 8.22 13.47
N ILE A 133 -14.58 7.86 13.05
CA ILE A 133 -13.37 8.66 13.30
C ILE A 133 -13.25 9.81 12.28
N ALA A 134 -13.74 9.61 11.06
CA ALA A 134 -13.68 10.61 10.01
C ALA A 134 -14.71 11.75 10.18
N ILE A 135 -15.73 11.57 11.02
CA ILE A 135 -16.79 12.57 11.24
C ILE A 135 -16.31 13.73 12.14
N ASP A 136 -15.27 13.53 12.95
CA ASP A 136 -14.77 14.51 13.94
C ASP A 136 -13.53 15.32 13.48
N ALA A 137 -13.19 15.31 12.19
CA ALA A 137 -11.98 15.96 11.64
C ALA A 137 -12.23 17.16 10.72
#